data_AF-C5BG53-F1
#
_entry.id   AF-C5BG53-F1
#
_cell.length_a   1.000
_cell.length_b   1.000
_cell.length_c   1.000
_cell.angle_alpha   90.00
_cell.angle_beta   90.00
_cell.angle_gamma   90.00
#
_symmetry.space_group_name_H-M   'P 1'
#
loop_
_entity.id
_entity.type
_entity.pdbx_description
1 polymer ?
#
loop_
_entity_poly.entity_id
_entity_poly.type
_entity_poly.pdbx_seq_one_letter_code
_entity_poly.pdbx_strand_id
1 'polypeptide(L)'
;MLKAALRLKDALVLRCGGMQLRDGEDAKGEWLQITYYDEDGADVSERFRLTTPAQRTAFTQLFLRPHQRAPGCELSWQRAADIVAQQEALRAPDFVVARRRGQFWQVRQKVFDYQGRFRKANQLRG
;
A
#
# COMPACT_ATOMS: atom_id res chain seq x y z
N MET A 1 15.75 2.90 9.58
CA MET A 1 14.74 1.86 9.33
C MET A 1 14.99 1.06 8.05
N LEU A 2 15.06 1.67 6.86
CA LEU A 2 15.27 0.93 5.59
C LEU A 2 16.52 0.03 5.56
N LYS A 3 17.66 0.51 6.09
CA LYS A 3 18.92 -0.25 6.18
C LYS A 3 18.81 -1.52 7.04
N ALA A 4 17.92 -1.56 8.02
CA ALA A 4 17.73 -2.74 8.88
C ALA A 4 16.90 -3.81 8.17
N ALA A 5 15.88 -3.40 7.42
CA ALA A 5 15.07 -4.30 6.60
C ALA A 5 15.92 -4.98 5.51
N LEU A 6 16.86 -4.26 4.88
CA LEU A 6 17.77 -4.82 3.88
C LEU A 6 18.74 -5.91 4.42
N ARG A 7 18.91 -6.03 5.74
CA ARG A 7 19.83 -7.01 6.36
C ARG A 7 19.14 -8.32 6.75
N LEU A 8 17.82 -8.39 6.66
CA LEU A 8 17.04 -9.56 7.06
C LEU A 8 16.75 -10.45 5.84
N LYS A 9 17.14 -11.73 5.90
CA LYS A 9 16.92 -12.71 4.82
C LYS A 9 15.44 -12.93 4.46
N ASP A 10 14.52 -12.64 5.39
CA ASP A 10 13.07 -12.81 5.17
C ASP A 10 12.33 -11.47 4.99
N ALA A 11 13.04 -10.37 4.74
CA ALA A 11 12.44 -9.08 4.48
C ALA A 11 12.56 -8.71 3.00
N LEU A 12 11.45 -8.28 2.42
CA LEU A 12 11.37 -7.67 1.11
C LEU A 12 11.26 -6.16 1.32
N VAL A 13 12.12 -5.41 0.63
CA VAL A 13 12.00 -3.96 0.54
C VAL A 13 11.71 -3.64 -0.91
N LEU A 14 10.44 -3.38 -1.21
CA LEU A 14 9.95 -3.05 -2.54
C LEU A 14 9.97 -1.52 -2.71
N ARG A 15 10.65 -1.03 -3.74
CA ARG A 15 10.63 0.39 -4.12
C ARG A 15 9.42 0.61 -5.01
N CYS A 16 8.38 1.22 -4.46
CA CYS A 16 7.09 1.26 -5.10
C CYS A 16 7.08 2.30 -6.23
N GLY A 17 6.93 1.83 -7.48
CA GLY A 17 6.74 2.63 -8.68
C GLY A 17 5.27 2.77 -9.07
N GLY A 18 4.41 1.89 -8.58
CA GLY A 18 2.97 1.92 -8.87
C GLY A 18 2.13 1.20 -7.81
N MET A 19 0.86 1.60 -7.72
CA MET A 19 -0.14 1.00 -6.84
C MET A 19 -1.42 0.78 -7.62
N GLN A 20 -1.98 -0.43 -7.54
CA GLN A 20 -3.26 -0.78 -8.14
C GLN A 20 -4.23 -1.26 -7.08
N LEU A 21 -5.47 -0.79 -7.18
CA LEU A 21 -6.57 -1.24 -6.34
C LEU A 21 -7.49 -2.15 -7.15
N ARG A 22 -7.96 -3.21 -6.51
CA ARG A 22 -8.98 -4.12 -7.05
C ARG A 22 -9.99 -4.44 -5.96
N ASP A 23 -11.25 -4.15 -6.23
CA ASP A 23 -12.36 -4.56 -5.38
C ASP A 23 -12.89 -5.95 -5.78
N GLY A 24 -13.69 -6.51 -4.89
CA GLY A 24 -14.51 -7.66 -5.18
C GLY A 24 -15.29 -8.12 -3.96
N GLU A 25 -16.03 -9.19 -4.14
CA GLU A 25 -16.89 -9.77 -3.11
C GLU A 25 -16.80 -11.29 -3.18
N ASP A 26 -16.86 -11.95 -2.03
CA ASP A 26 -16.96 -13.40 -1.94
C ASP A 26 -17.91 -13.79 -0.80
N ALA A 27 -18.02 -15.08 -0.48
CA ALA A 27 -18.89 -15.58 0.59
C ALA A 27 -18.62 -14.96 1.98
N LYS A 28 -17.46 -14.35 2.20
CA LYS A 28 -17.10 -13.63 3.44
C LYS A 28 -17.29 -12.12 3.33
N GLY A 29 -17.96 -11.66 2.27
CA GLY A 29 -18.32 -10.27 2.02
C GLY A 29 -17.28 -9.50 1.21
N GLU A 30 -17.51 -8.19 1.13
CA GLU A 30 -16.71 -7.24 0.36
C GLU A 30 -15.23 -7.18 0.81
N TRP A 31 -14.33 -7.09 -0.17
CA TRP A 31 -12.91 -6.92 0.04
C TRP A 31 -12.29 -5.95 -0.96
N LEU A 32 -11.17 -5.34 -0.55
CA LEU A 32 -10.31 -4.53 -1.39
C LEU A 32 -8.89 -5.07 -1.32
N GLN A 33 -8.30 -5.34 -2.47
CA GLN A 33 -6.90 -5.73 -2.61
C GLN A 33 -6.10 -4.55 -3.16
N ILE A 34 -4.95 -4.31 -2.55
CA ILE A 34 -3.98 -3.32 -3.00
C ILE A 34 -2.71 -4.06 -3.37
N THR A 35 -2.23 -3.83 -4.59
CA THR A 35 -0.96 -4.38 -5.08
C THR A 35 0.00 -3.23 -5.35
N TYR A 36 1.21 -3.35 -4.81
CA TYR A 36 2.31 -2.42 -5.04
C TYR A 36 3.32 -3.08 -5.96
N TYR A 37 3.78 -2.35 -6.96
CA TYR A 37 4.73 -2.80 -7.97
C TYR A 37 6.01 -1.99 -7.88
N ASP A 38 7.16 -2.61 -8.11
CA ASP A 38 8.40 -1.88 -8.40
C ASP A 38 8.64 -1.68 -9.91
N GLU A 39 9.73 -0.98 -10.22
CA GLU A 39 10.18 -0.71 -11.59
C GLU A 39 10.65 -1.99 -12.32
N ASP A 40 11.00 -3.05 -11.58
CA ASP A 40 11.55 -4.31 -12.09
C ASP A 40 10.47 -5.41 -12.23
N GLY A 41 9.22 -5.10 -11.93
CA GLY A 41 8.06 -6.00 -12.07
C GLY A 41 7.80 -6.89 -10.86
N ALA A 42 8.51 -6.73 -9.74
CA ALA A 42 8.15 -7.41 -8.50
C ALA A 42 6.92 -6.75 -7.87
N ASP A 43 6.10 -7.57 -7.22
CA ASP A 43 4.89 -7.10 -6.55
C ASP A 43 4.74 -7.61 -5.12
N VAL A 44 4.01 -6.84 -4.33
CA VAL A 44 3.49 -7.28 -3.04
C VAL A 44 2.07 -6.77 -2.89
N SER A 45 1.17 -7.61 -2.37
CA SER A 45 -0.21 -7.23 -2.14
C SER A 45 -0.62 -7.37 -0.68
N GLU A 46 -1.62 -6.58 -0.31
CA GLU A 46 -2.38 -6.72 0.92
C GLU A 46 -3.87 -6.66 0.61
N ARG A 47 -4.69 -7.31 1.44
CA ARG A 47 -6.15 -7.33 1.27
C ARG A 47 -6.83 -6.94 2.56
N PHE A 48 -7.80 -6.04 2.44
CA PHE A 48 -8.69 -5.64 3.52
C PHE A 48 -10.09 -6.19 3.27
N ARG A 49 -10.71 -6.69 4.34
CA ARG A 49 -12.16 -6.92 4.38
C ARG A 49 -12.83 -5.60 4.74
N LEU A 50 -14.02 -5.34 4.20
CA LEU A 50 -14.73 -4.08 4.39
C LEU A 50 -16.16 -4.26 4.92
N THR A 51 -16.50 -5.47 5.37
CA THR A 51 -17.86 -5.85 5.75
C THR A 51 -18.28 -5.33 7.12
N THR A 52 -17.42 -5.46 8.14
CA THR A 52 -17.77 -5.08 9.52
C THR A 52 -17.26 -3.68 9.90
N PRO A 53 -17.89 -2.97 10.85
CA PRO A 53 -17.41 -1.66 11.29
C PRO A 53 -15.95 -1.66 11.79
N ALA A 54 -15.54 -2.72 12.48
CA ALA A 54 -14.16 -2.90 12.94
C ALA A 54 -13.18 -3.07 11.77
N GLN A 55 -13.56 -3.84 10.75
CA GLN A 55 -12.78 -4.01 9.53
C GLN A 55 -12.63 -2.69 8.75
N ARG A 56 -13.73 -1.93 8.60
CA ARG A 56 -13.71 -0.60 7.97
C ARG A 56 -12.83 0.38 8.75
N THR A 57 -12.90 0.36 10.08
CA THR A 57 -12.02 1.17 10.95
C THR A 57 -10.55 0.81 10.75
N ALA A 58 -10.22 -0.48 10.74
CA ALA A 58 -8.86 -0.94 10.51
C ALA A 58 -8.34 -0.53 9.11
N PHE A 59 -9.16 -0.68 8.07
CA PHE A 59 -8.84 -0.21 6.72
C PHE A 59 -8.58 1.30 6.70
N THR A 60 -9.45 2.09 7.32
CA THR A 60 -9.29 3.55 7.37
C THR A 60 -7.98 3.94 8.05
N GLN A 61 -7.64 3.30 9.17
CA GLN A 61 -6.42 3.64 9.92
C GLN A 61 -5.14 3.16 9.23
N LEU A 62 -5.13 1.93 8.70
CA LEU A 62 -3.93 1.26 8.19
C LEU A 62 -3.65 1.54 6.71
N PHE A 63 -4.69 1.88 5.95
CA PHE A 63 -4.59 2.16 4.52
C PHE A 63 -5.05 3.58 4.20
N LEU A 64 -6.30 3.94 4.46
CA LEU A 64 -6.85 5.19 3.90
C LEU A 64 -6.09 6.44 4.38
N ARG A 65 -5.95 6.61 5.70
CA ARG A 65 -5.25 7.76 6.30
C ARG A 65 -3.83 7.97 5.78
N PRO A 66 -2.94 6.97 5.74
CA PRO A 66 -1.58 7.19 5.22
C PRO A 66 -1.53 7.40 3.70
N HIS A 67 -2.50 6.90 2.93
CA HIS A 67 -2.51 7.01 1.47
C HIS A 67 -3.30 8.23 0.95
N GLN A 68 -4.07 8.93 1.78
CA GLN A 68 -4.75 10.15 1.34
C GLN A 68 -3.75 11.25 0.99
N ARG A 69 -3.91 11.84 -0.21
CA ARG A 69 -3.09 12.98 -0.66
C ARG A 69 -3.41 14.28 0.09
N ALA A 70 -4.65 14.44 0.55
CA ALA A 70 -5.12 15.59 1.30
C ALA A 70 -5.48 15.17 2.74
N PRO A 71 -4.50 15.17 3.67
CA PRO A 71 -4.77 14.86 5.07
C PRO A 71 -5.81 15.84 5.64
N GLY A 72 -6.82 15.33 6.34
CA GLY A 72 -7.89 16.14 6.95
C GLY A 72 -9.14 16.30 6.09
N CYS A 73 -9.09 15.99 4.79
CA CYS A 73 -10.28 15.81 3.98
C CYS A 73 -10.75 14.36 4.09
N GLU A 74 -11.92 14.14 4.69
CA GLU A 74 -12.51 12.80 4.71
C GLU A 74 -12.90 12.38 3.30
N LEU A 75 -12.38 11.23 2.88
CA LEU A 75 -12.80 10.59 1.64
C LEU A 75 -14.07 9.81 1.98
N SER A 76 -15.19 10.20 1.40
CA SER A 76 -16.47 9.52 1.59
C SER A 76 -16.54 8.25 0.75
N TRP A 77 -16.88 7.13 1.37
CA TRP A 77 -17.02 5.83 0.70
C TRP A 77 -17.97 4.92 1.46
N GLN A 78 -18.71 4.10 0.71
CA GLN A 78 -19.59 3.07 1.25
C GLN A 78 -19.12 1.67 0.87
N ARG A 79 -18.59 1.52 -0.35
CA ARG A 79 -18.15 0.26 -0.94
C ARG A 79 -16.69 0.32 -1.36
N ALA A 80 -16.10 -0.85 -1.57
CA ALA A 80 -14.74 -1.00 -2.10
C ALA A 80 -14.57 -0.30 -3.46
N ALA A 81 -15.59 -0.40 -4.32
CA ALA A 81 -15.61 0.24 -5.64
C ALA A 81 -15.49 1.77 -5.56
N ASP A 82 -16.04 2.42 -4.54
CA ASP A 82 -15.93 3.87 -4.35
C ASP A 82 -14.48 4.30 -4.09
N ILE A 83 -13.70 3.45 -3.41
CA ILE A 83 -12.27 3.67 -3.18
C ILE A 83 -11.48 3.51 -4.48
N VAL A 84 -11.80 2.50 -5.28
CA VAL A 84 -11.17 2.27 -6.59
C VAL A 84 -11.43 3.46 -7.53
N ALA A 85 -12.68 3.94 -7.57
CA ALA A 85 -13.06 5.10 -8.37
C ALA A 85 -12.33 6.39 -7.93
N GLN A 86 -11.98 6.49 -6.64
CA GLN A 86 -11.25 7.62 -6.06
C GLN A 86 -9.74 7.36 -5.91
N GLN A 87 -9.17 6.40 -6.65
CA GLN A 87 -7.74 6.06 -6.57
C GLN A 87 -6.82 7.28 -6.80
N GLU A 88 -7.23 8.26 -7.59
CA GLU A 88 -6.45 9.49 -7.83
C GLU A 88 -6.27 10.37 -6.59
N ALA A 89 -7.18 10.28 -5.62
CA ALA A 89 -7.06 10.95 -4.32
C ALA A 89 -6.04 10.25 -3.40
N LEU A 90 -5.56 9.07 -3.80
CA LEU A 90 -4.59 8.26 -3.06
C LEU A 90 -3.18 8.39 -3.65
N ARG A 91 -2.18 8.26 -2.78
CA ARG A 91 -0.77 8.19 -3.14
C ARG A 91 -0.20 6.82 -2.82
N ALA A 92 0.64 6.32 -3.71
CA ALA A 92 1.47 5.16 -3.41
C ALA A 92 2.57 5.55 -2.40
N PRO A 93 3.01 4.62 -1.54
CA PRO A 93 4.23 4.81 -0.74
C PRO A 93 5.47 4.85 -1.64
N ASP A 94 6.59 5.37 -1.15
CA ASP A 94 7.88 5.28 -1.84
C ASP A 94 8.50 3.88 -1.68
N PHE A 95 8.30 3.28 -0.50
CA PHE A 95 8.78 1.94 -0.21
C PHE A 95 7.73 1.13 0.55
N VAL A 96 7.65 -0.15 0.23
CA VAL A 96 6.88 -1.15 0.97
C VAL A 96 7.85 -2.16 1.55
N VAL A 97 7.82 -2.32 2.86
CA VAL A 97 8.57 -3.36 3.56
C VAL A 97 7.61 -4.49 3.89
N ALA A 98 7.90 -5.67 3.36
CA ALA A 98 7.16 -6.89 3.64
C ALA A 98 8.07 -7.93 4.29
N ARG A 99 7.46 -8.88 4.99
CA ARG A 99 8.16 -10.02 5.58
C ARG A 99 7.54 -11.32 5.07
N ARG A 100 8.36 -12.31 4.78
CA ARG A 100 7.89 -13.63 4.38
C ARG A 100 7.19 -14.33 5.56
N ARG A 101 5.98 -14.83 5.33
CA ARG A 101 5.21 -15.70 6.24
C ARG A 101 4.76 -16.93 5.46
N GLY A 102 5.47 -18.04 5.65
CA GLY A 102 5.28 -19.22 4.81
C GLY A 102 5.62 -18.89 3.36
N GLN A 103 4.67 -19.13 2.45
CA GLN A 103 4.81 -18.85 1.02
C GLN A 103 4.40 -17.44 0.61
N PHE A 104 3.89 -16.62 1.54
CA PHE A 104 3.31 -15.32 1.24
C PHE A 104 4.13 -14.18 1.82
N TRP A 105 4.09 -13.03 1.14
CA TRP A 105 4.62 -11.77 1.66
C TRP A 105 3.54 -11.06 2.48
N GLN A 106 3.91 -10.62 3.67
CA GLN A 106 3.06 -9.79 4.52
C GLN A 106 3.63 -8.38 4.61
N VAL A 107 2.88 -7.40 4.11
CA VAL A 107 3.23 -5.97 4.27
C VAL A 107 3.30 -5.62 5.75
N ARG A 108 4.39 -4.99 6.17
CA ARG A 108 4.66 -4.59 7.56
C ARG A 108 4.77 -3.10 7.73
N GLN A 109 5.40 -2.42 6.78
CA GLN A 109 5.59 -0.99 6.84
C GLN A 109 5.48 -0.40 5.44
N LYS A 110 4.92 0.79 5.36
CA LYS A 110 4.85 1.61 4.16
C LYS A 110 5.55 2.92 4.51
N VAL A 111 6.48 3.33 3.66
CA VAL A 111 7.26 4.55 3.85
C VAL A 111 6.80 5.54 2.81
N PHE A 112 6.36 6.71 3.27
CA PHE A 112 5.96 7.83 2.44
C PHE A 112 6.96 8.98 2.63
N ASP A 113 6.98 9.90 1.67
CA ASP A 113 7.77 11.13 1.70
C ASP A 113 9.26 10.87 2.00
N TYR A 114 9.82 9.79 1.46
CA TYR A 114 11.20 9.40 1.73
C TYR A 114 12.21 10.39 1.11
N GLN A 115 12.86 11.18 1.94
CA GLN A 115 13.89 12.16 1.55
C GLN A 115 15.31 11.64 1.84
N GLY A 116 15.76 10.60 1.12
CA GLY A 116 17.12 10.06 1.30
C GLY A 116 17.76 9.61 0.00
N ARG A 117 19.03 9.16 0.07
CA ARG A 117 19.86 8.77 -1.10
C ARG A 117 19.27 7.70 -2.03
N PHE A 118 18.25 6.97 -1.55
CA PHE A 118 17.54 5.96 -2.32
C PHE A 118 16.33 6.55 -3.09
N ARG A 119 16.05 7.85 -2.94
CA ARG A 119 15.13 8.64 -3.78
C ARG A 119 15.85 9.00 -5.07
N LYS A 120 15.53 8.33 -6.19
CA LYS A 120 16.09 8.65 -7.52
C LYS A 120 15.13 9.41 -8.43
N ALA A 121 13.90 9.70 -7.98
CA ALA A 121 12.96 10.54 -8.71
C ALA A 121 13.41 12.02 -8.63
N ASN A 122 14.42 12.37 -9.44
CA ASN A 122 14.81 13.70 -9.94
C ASN A 122 16.29 13.77 -10.41
N GLN A 123 16.98 12.65 -10.64
CA GLN A 123 18.22 12.73 -11.43
C GLN A 123 17.86 12.89 -12.91
N LEU A 124 17.61 14.13 -13.33
CA LEU A 124 17.95 14.55 -14.69
C LEU A 124 19.42 14.15 -14.88
N ARG A 125 19.66 13.17 -15.75
CA ARG A 125 21.01 12.87 -16.22
C ARG A 125 21.48 14.10 -16.98
N GLY A 126 22.32 14.90 -16.36
CA GLY A 126 23.21 15.83 -17.05
C GLY A 126 24.44 15.08 -17.56
#